data_AF-A0A660T4X8-F1
#
_entry.id   AF-A0A660T4X8-F1
#
_cell.length_a   1.000
_cell.length_b   1.000
_cell.length_c   1.000
_cell.angle_alpha   90.00
_cell.angle_beta   90.00
_cell.angle_gamma   90.00
#
_symmetry.space_group_name_H-M   'P 1'
#
loop_
_entity.id
_entity.type
_entity.pdbx_description
1 polymer ?
#
loop_
_entity_poly.entity_id
_entity_poly.type
_entity_poly.pdbx_seq_one_letter_code
_entity_poly.pdbx_strand_id
1 'polypeptide(L)'
;MDKETRLKQIAGYINKMPSLPISVTKVIEICNDPKTSPADLNSVIRIDPVLMGNIMKLINSAYYGLSDQVTSLVRAIIMLGINTVKNLSLSTAILGTMSSKDQFQALNMDGFWRHSLCVGTAAKLIAKHINVNQKDLESYFIAGLLHDIGKIPLNNKLPAEYLQAMSISDTT
;
A
#
# COMPACT_ATOMS: atom_id res chain seq x y z
N MET A 1 7.28 5.46 31.06
CA MET A 1 5.92 5.90 30.68
C MET A 1 4.94 4.77 30.99
N ASP A 2 3.82 5.04 31.63
CA ASP A 2 2.82 4.01 31.93
C ASP A 2 2.11 3.50 30.66
N LYS A 3 1.56 2.28 30.71
CA LYS A 3 0.93 1.61 29.56
C LYS A 3 -0.25 2.41 28.97
N GLU A 4 -1.04 3.06 29.82
CA GLU A 4 -2.24 3.78 29.42
C GLU A 4 -1.89 5.06 28.64
N THR A 5 -0.86 5.77 29.09
CA THR A 5 -0.30 6.94 28.42
C THR A 5 0.27 6.57 27.05
N ARG A 6 0.95 5.43 26.89
CA ARG A 6 1.45 5.00 25.57
C ARG A 6 0.32 4.71 24.58
N LEU A 7 -0.72 4.00 25.04
CA LEU A 7 -1.88 3.69 24.21
C LEU A 7 -2.62 4.95 23.77
N LYS A 8 -2.78 5.94 24.67
CA LYS A 8 -3.38 7.24 24.32
C LYS A 8 -2.55 8.01 23.29
N GLN A 9 -1.23 7.97 23.37
CA GLN A 9 -0.35 8.61 22.36
C GLN A 9 -0.48 7.95 20.99
N ILE A 10 -0.50 6.61 20.93
CA ILE A 10 -0.69 5.86 19.68
C ILE A 10 -2.07 6.15 19.09
N ALA A 11 -3.14 6.04 19.89
CA ALA A 11 -4.51 6.30 19.45
C ALA A 11 -4.68 7.75 18.97
N GLY A 12 -4.09 8.71 19.69
CA GLY A 12 -4.10 10.12 19.30
C GLY A 12 -3.36 10.40 17.98
N TYR A 13 -2.34 9.59 17.64
CA TYR A 13 -1.66 9.68 16.35
C TYR A 13 -2.46 9.02 15.23
N ILE A 14 -3.03 7.85 15.46
CA ILE A 14 -3.90 7.16 14.50
C ILE A 14 -5.06 8.08 14.08
N ASN A 15 -5.70 8.74 15.04
CA ASN A 15 -6.79 9.70 14.78
C ASN A 15 -6.35 10.97 14.02
N LYS A 16 -5.05 11.27 14.00
CA LYS A 16 -4.44 12.42 13.31
C LYS A 16 -3.72 12.01 12.01
N MET A 17 -3.72 10.72 11.67
CA MET A 17 -3.16 10.28 10.39
C MET A 17 -3.92 10.98 9.25
N PRO A 18 -3.24 11.47 8.21
CA PRO A 18 -3.91 12.20 7.17
C PRO A 18 -4.90 11.29 6.44
N SER A 19 -6.09 11.82 6.19
CA SER A 19 -7.10 11.15 5.39
C SER A 19 -6.55 10.79 4.01
N LEU A 20 -7.07 9.72 3.41
CA LEU A 20 -6.70 9.30 2.06
C LEU A 20 -6.89 10.49 1.08
N PRO A 21 -5.92 10.74 0.17
CA PRO A 21 -6.08 11.73 -0.89
C PRO A 21 -7.37 11.48 -1.68
N ILE A 22 -8.02 12.58 -2.10
CA ILE A 22 -9.30 12.55 -2.82
C ILE A 22 -9.22 11.65 -4.06
N SER A 23 -8.08 11.65 -4.77
CA SER A 23 -7.82 10.79 -5.93
C SER A 23 -7.99 9.31 -5.60
N VAL A 24 -7.48 8.86 -4.45
CA VAL A 24 -7.54 7.46 -4.04
C VAL A 24 -8.92 7.06 -3.54
N THR A 25 -9.61 7.94 -2.81
CA THR A 25 -11.02 7.73 -2.44
C THR A 25 -11.89 7.55 -3.68
N LYS A 26 -11.66 8.36 -4.71
CA LYS A 26 -12.40 8.28 -5.99
C LYS A 26 -12.05 7.05 -6.81
N VAL A 27 -10.78 6.61 -6.78
CA VAL A 27 -10.40 5.31 -7.37
C VAL A 27 -11.14 4.17 -6.67
N ILE A 28 -11.27 4.20 -5.34
CA ILE A 28 -11.99 3.16 -4.59
C ILE A 28 -13.47 3.15 -4.94
N GLU A 29 -14.11 4.32 -5.01
CA GLU A 29 -15.52 4.48 -5.44
C GLU A 29 -15.73 3.89 -6.83
N ILE A 30 -14.91 4.28 -7.81
CA ILE A 30 -14.99 3.77 -9.19
C ILE A 30 -14.76 2.26 -9.21
N CYS A 31 -13.77 1.74 -8.49
CA CYS A 31 -13.51 0.29 -8.51
C CYS A 31 -14.58 -0.54 -7.78
N ASN A 32 -15.51 0.08 -7.05
CA ASN A 32 -16.64 -0.61 -6.43
C ASN A 32 -17.88 -0.67 -7.35
N ASP A 33 -17.89 0.08 -8.47
CA ASP A 33 -18.95 -0.03 -9.47
C ASP A 33 -18.66 -1.21 -10.43
N PRO A 34 -19.54 -2.22 -10.51
CA PRO A 34 -19.37 -3.36 -11.42
C PRO A 34 -19.41 -2.99 -12.91
N LYS A 35 -19.82 -1.77 -13.28
CA LYS A 35 -19.81 -1.26 -14.67
C LYS A 35 -18.55 -0.49 -15.04
N THR A 36 -17.57 -0.41 -14.14
CA THR A 36 -16.38 0.40 -14.33
C THR A 36 -15.52 -0.07 -15.49
N SER A 37 -15.09 0.90 -16.30
CA SER A 37 -14.15 0.71 -17.39
C SER A 37 -12.73 1.20 -17.02
N PRO A 38 -11.69 0.71 -17.71
CA PRO A 38 -10.35 1.28 -17.62
C PRO A 38 -10.27 2.79 -17.93
N ALA A 39 -11.19 3.31 -18.74
CA ALA A 39 -11.25 4.72 -19.07
C ALA A 39 -11.72 5.58 -17.88
N ASP A 40 -12.64 5.06 -17.07
CA ASP A 40 -13.12 5.74 -15.86
C ASP A 40 -12.00 5.89 -14.84
N LEU A 41 -11.23 4.82 -14.63
CA LEU A 41 -10.02 4.88 -13.80
C LEU A 41 -8.96 5.84 -14.34
N ASN A 42 -8.73 5.84 -15.65
CA ASN A 42 -7.80 6.78 -16.28
C ASN A 42 -8.20 8.25 -16.04
N SER A 43 -9.50 8.56 -16.04
CA SER A 43 -9.98 9.93 -15.80
C SER A 43 -9.62 10.47 -14.41
N VAL A 44 -9.57 9.61 -13.41
CA VAL A 44 -9.21 9.94 -12.03
C VAL A 44 -7.71 9.85 -11.77
N ILE A 45 -7.03 8.88 -12.37
CA ILE A 45 -5.60 8.67 -12.13
C ILE A 45 -4.75 9.66 -12.90
N ARG A 46 -5.16 10.07 -14.11
CA ARG A 46 -4.40 11.00 -14.95
C ARG A 46 -4.24 12.38 -14.33
N ILE A 47 -5.14 12.78 -13.44
CA ILE A 47 -5.06 14.04 -12.70
C ILE A 47 -4.16 13.94 -11.45
N ASP A 48 -3.64 12.75 -11.12
CA ASP A 48 -2.70 12.49 -10.02
C ASP A 48 -1.37 11.94 -10.57
N PRO A 49 -0.38 12.81 -10.84
CA PRO A 49 0.90 12.42 -11.45
C PRO A 49 1.70 11.43 -10.62
N VAL A 50 1.55 11.45 -9.28
CA VAL A 50 2.26 10.53 -8.38
C VAL A 50 1.70 9.13 -8.51
N LEU A 51 0.37 9.01 -8.49
CA LEU A 51 -0.31 7.75 -8.66
C LEU A 51 -0.08 7.16 -10.06
N MET A 52 -0.17 8.01 -11.09
CA MET A 52 0.18 7.63 -12.46
C MET A 52 1.61 7.12 -12.55
N GLY A 53 2.60 7.83 -11.97
CA GLY A 53 4.00 7.41 -11.97
C GLY A 53 4.21 6.04 -11.31
N ASN A 54 3.54 5.77 -10.19
CA ASN A 54 3.63 4.47 -9.52
C ASN A 54 3.02 3.33 -10.35
N ILE A 55 1.89 3.58 -11.01
CA ILE A 55 1.26 2.60 -11.91
C ILE A 55 2.18 2.28 -13.09
N MET A 56 2.75 3.32 -13.71
CA MET A 56 3.66 3.17 -14.84
C MET A 56 4.97 2.47 -14.43
N LYS A 57 5.48 2.72 -13.22
CA LYS A 57 6.66 2.04 -12.68
C LYS A 57 6.38 0.56 -12.37
N LEU A 58 5.19 0.24 -11.86
CA LEU A 58 4.80 -1.14 -11.56
C LEU A 58 4.70 -1.97 -12.85
N ILE A 59 3.97 -1.51 -13.86
CA ILE A 59 3.77 -2.28 -15.11
C ILE A 59 5.08 -2.48 -15.89
N ASN A 60 6.00 -1.52 -15.81
CA ASN A 60 7.31 -1.60 -16.45
C ASN A 60 8.39 -2.27 -15.58
N SER A 61 8.01 -2.83 -14.43
CA SER A 61 8.95 -3.56 -13.58
C SER A 61 9.29 -4.93 -14.17
N ALA A 62 10.46 -5.47 -13.80
CA ALA A 62 10.90 -6.80 -14.22
C ALA A 62 9.90 -7.92 -13.89
N TYR A 63 9.02 -7.70 -12.90
CA TYR A 63 7.94 -8.63 -12.53
C TYR A 63 7.00 -8.95 -13.70
N TYR A 64 6.69 -7.98 -14.56
CA TYR A 64 5.81 -8.19 -15.71
C TYR A 64 6.55 -8.64 -16.97
N GLY A 65 7.89 -8.59 -16.97
CA GLY A 65 8.72 -9.18 -18.03
C GLY A 65 8.39 -8.71 -19.46
N LEU A 66 7.94 -7.46 -19.61
CA LEU A 66 7.48 -6.95 -20.90
C LEU A 66 8.66 -6.66 -21.84
N SER A 67 8.52 -7.06 -23.10
CA SER A 67 9.51 -6.83 -24.16
C SER A 67 9.69 -5.35 -24.48
N ASP A 68 8.60 -4.58 -24.37
CA ASP A 68 8.54 -3.14 -24.64
C ASP A 68 7.92 -2.38 -23.46
N GLN A 69 8.38 -1.15 -23.24
CA GLN A 69 7.84 -0.28 -22.20
C GLN A 69 6.41 0.16 -22.52
N VAL A 70 5.53 0.04 -21.53
CA VAL A 70 4.18 0.61 -21.56
C VAL A 70 4.27 2.10 -21.26
N THR A 71 3.76 2.92 -22.18
CA THR A 71 3.73 4.39 -22.07
C THR A 71 2.32 4.96 -21.90
N SER A 72 1.28 4.14 -22.10
CA SER A 72 -0.12 4.53 -21.97
C SER A 72 -0.72 4.05 -20.66
N LEU A 73 -1.30 4.98 -19.89
CA LEU A 73 -1.98 4.68 -18.63
C LEU A 73 -3.19 3.76 -18.83
N VAL A 74 -3.99 3.98 -19.88
CA VAL A 74 -5.13 3.10 -20.20
C VAL A 74 -4.65 1.68 -20.50
N ARG A 75 -3.57 1.53 -21.27
CA ARG A 75 -2.96 0.24 -21.55
C ARG A 75 -2.41 -0.41 -20.27
N ALA A 76 -1.79 0.38 -19.40
CA ALA A 76 -1.33 -0.10 -18.10
C ALA A 76 -2.50 -0.61 -17.23
N ILE A 77 -3.62 0.13 -17.15
CA ILE A 77 -4.81 -0.28 -16.38
C ILE A 77 -5.40 -1.58 -16.93
N ILE A 78 -5.46 -1.74 -18.26
CA ILE A 78 -5.95 -2.98 -18.90
C ILE A 78 -5.05 -4.16 -18.55
N MET A 79 -3.72 -3.99 -18.63
CA MET A 79 -2.76 -5.06 -18.38
C MET A 79 -2.65 -5.43 -16.90
N LEU A 80 -2.73 -4.45 -16.00
CA LEU A 80 -2.70 -4.66 -14.55
C LEU A 80 -4.04 -5.19 -14.02
N GLY A 81 -5.14 -4.79 -14.63
CA GLY A 81 -6.50 -5.00 -14.15
C GLY A 81 -6.93 -3.97 -13.09
N ILE A 82 -8.24 -3.72 -13.05
CA ILE A 82 -8.89 -2.72 -12.18
C ILE A 82 -8.53 -2.91 -10.70
N ASN A 83 -8.53 -4.15 -10.23
CA ASN A 83 -8.23 -4.46 -8.83
C ASN A 83 -6.78 -4.17 -8.44
N THR A 84 -5.82 -4.47 -9.31
CA THR A 84 -4.40 -4.17 -9.06
C THR A 84 -4.18 -2.66 -8.96
N VAL A 85 -4.85 -1.89 -9.83
CA VAL A 85 -4.78 -0.43 -9.83
C VAL A 85 -5.43 0.14 -8.56
N LYS A 86 -6.57 -0.40 -8.13
CA LYS A 86 -7.22 -0.05 -6.85
C LYS A 86 -6.25 -0.24 -5.68
N ASN A 87 -5.62 -1.40 -5.60
CA ASN A 87 -4.72 -1.76 -4.51
C ASN A 87 -3.46 -0.90 -4.49
N LEU A 88 -2.88 -0.60 -5.67
CA LEU A 88 -1.73 0.28 -5.78
C LEU A 88 -2.08 1.73 -5.42
N SER A 89 -3.29 2.17 -5.75
CA SER A 89 -3.79 3.50 -5.36
C SER A 89 -3.92 3.62 -3.86
N LEU A 90 -4.54 2.62 -3.22
CA LEU A 90 -4.65 2.56 -1.76
C LEU A 90 -3.26 2.54 -1.09
N SER A 91 -2.34 1.74 -1.63
CA SER A 91 -0.95 1.69 -1.15
C SER A 91 -0.30 3.07 -1.24
N THR A 92 -0.37 3.72 -2.40
CA THR A 92 0.26 5.03 -2.66
C THR A 92 -0.31 6.14 -1.77
N ALA A 93 -1.61 6.13 -1.49
CA ALA A 93 -2.21 7.06 -0.54
C ALA A 93 -1.59 6.92 0.86
N ILE A 94 -1.50 5.69 1.36
CA ILE A 94 -0.92 5.41 2.67
C ILE A 94 0.56 5.83 2.69
N LEU A 95 1.30 5.60 1.60
CA LEU A 95 2.68 6.05 1.44
C LEU A 95 2.81 7.59 1.53
N GLY A 96 1.97 8.30 0.76
CA GLY A 96 2.06 9.75 0.63
C GLY A 96 1.67 10.51 1.91
N THR A 97 0.71 9.97 2.67
CA THR A 97 0.26 10.59 3.93
C THR A 97 1.19 10.29 5.11
N MET A 98 1.95 9.18 5.07
CA MET A 98 2.76 8.75 6.21
C MET A 98 4.26 9.12 6.09
N SER A 99 4.71 9.57 4.92
CA SER A 99 6.14 9.85 4.63
C SER A 99 6.62 11.25 5.04
N SER A 100 6.28 11.73 6.24
CA SER A 100 6.95 12.91 6.80
C SER A 100 8.40 12.52 7.16
N LYS A 101 9.33 12.85 6.26
CA LYS A 101 10.75 12.44 6.29
C LYS A 101 11.51 12.78 7.58
N ASP A 102 11.01 13.70 8.41
CA ASP A 102 11.70 14.16 9.61
C ASP A 102 11.47 13.31 10.88
N GLN A 103 10.59 12.29 10.84
CA GLN A 103 10.22 11.52 12.05
C GLN A 103 10.50 10.01 11.98
N PHE A 104 11.09 9.49 10.90
CA PHE A 104 11.40 8.06 10.74
C PHE A 104 12.89 7.80 10.91
N GLN A 105 13.37 7.74 12.15
CA GLN A 105 14.78 7.45 12.44
C GLN A 105 15.12 5.94 12.47
N ALA A 106 14.13 5.06 12.70
CA ALA A 106 14.37 3.65 13.00
C ALA A 106 13.81 2.64 11.98
N LEU A 107 12.82 3.03 11.17
CA LEU A 107 12.17 2.13 10.22
C LEU A 107 12.59 2.48 8.79
N ASN A 108 13.33 1.58 8.14
CA ASN A 108 13.63 1.71 6.71
C ASN A 108 12.32 1.58 5.93
N MET A 109 11.77 2.74 5.56
CA MET A 109 10.47 2.85 4.91
C MET A 109 10.46 2.06 3.59
N ASP A 110 11.49 2.17 2.77
CA ASP A 110 11.59 1.43 1.50
C ASP A 110 11.62 -0.09 1.71
N GLY A 111 12.38 -0.55 2.72
CA GLY A 111 12.45 -1.97 3.08
C GLY A 111 11.13 -2.52 3.61
N PHE A 112 10.47 -1.77 4.50
CA PHE A 112 9.15 -2.09 5.03
C PHE A 112 8.10 -2.21 3.92
N TRP A 113 8.10 -1.28 2.97
CA TRP A 113 7.13 -1.34 1.86
C TRP A 113 7.41 -2.46 0.89
N ARG A 114 8.69 -2.76 0.60
CA ARG A 114 9.07 -3.92 -0.20
C ARG A 114 8.57 -5.20 0.45
N HIS A 115 8.76 -5.35 1.76
CA HIS A 115 8.24 -6.48 2.54
C HIS A 115 6.72 -6.57 2.44
N SER A 116 5.99 -5.51 2.77
CA SER A 116 4.53 -5.49 2.72
C SER A 116 3.98 -5.82 1.33
N LEU A 117 4.60 -5.31 0.26
CA LEU A 117 4.20 -5.64 -1.11
C LEU A 117 4.49 -7.11 -1.47
N CYS A 118 5.65 -7.63 -1.06
CA CYS A 118 6.00 -9.04 -1.24
C CYS A 118 5.02 -9.95 -0.48
N VAL A 119 4.69 -9.64 0.78
CA VAL A 119 3.74 -10.40 1.60
C VAL A 119 2.34 -10.34 1.01
N GLY A 120 1.84 -9.17 0.59
CA GLY A 120 0.56 -9.04 -0.09
C GLY A 120 0.49 -9.88 -1.37
N THR A 121 1.55 -9.80 -2.20
CA THR A 121 1.64 -10.59 -3.43
C THR A 121 1.67 -12.09 -3.14
N ALA A 122 2.50 -12.52 -2.18
CA ALA A 122 2.60 -13.92 -1.77
C ALA A 122 1.28 -14.44 -1.20
N ALA A 123 0.60 -13.67 -0.34
CA ALA A 123 -0.69 -14.03 0.23
C ALA A 123 -1.74 -14.26 -0.86
N LYS A 124 -1.80 -13.39 -1.88
CA LYS A 124 -2.68 -13.55 -3.03
C LYS A 124 -2.34 -14.77 -3.87
N LEU A 125 -1.05 -15.03 -4.11
CA LEU A 125 -0.61 -16.20 -4.88
C LEU A 125 -0.93 -17.51 -4.14
N ILE A 126 -0.71 -17.56 -2.83
CA ILE A 126 -1.08 -18.69 -1.98
C ILE A 126 -2.60 -18.89 -2.02
N ALA A 127 -3.39 -17.83 -1.82
CA ALA A 127 -4.85 -17.90 -1.89
C ALA A 127 -5.34 -18.45 -3.25
N LYS A 128 -4.71 -18.01 -4.34
CA LYS A 128 -4.99 -18.53 -5.69
C LYS A 128 -4.63 -20.01 -5.81
N HIS A 129 -3.50 -20.43 -5.27
CA HIS A 129 -3.03 -21.82 -5.34
C HIS A 129 -3.94 -22.78 -4.57
N ILE A 130 -4.52 -22.34 -3.44
CA ILE A 130 -5.48 -23.13 -2.65
C ILE A 130 -6.93 -23.00 -3.15
N ASN A 131 -7.15 -22.44 -4.35
CA ASN A 131 -8.46 -22.27 -4.98
C ASN A 131 -9.47 -21.41 -4.18
N VAL A 132 -8.99 -20.37 -3.49
CA VAL A 132 -9.88 -19.32 -2.98
C VAL A 132 -10.65 -18.68 -4.15
N ASN A 133 -11.91 -18.33 -3.92
CA ASN A 133 -12.75 -17.69 -4.92
C ASN A 133 -12.07 -16.44 -5.50
N GLN A 134 -12.11 -16.29 -6.83
CA GLN A 134 -11.51 -15.17 -7.56
C GLN A 134 -11.91 -13.79 -6.99
N LYS A 135 -13.13 -13.68 -6.44
CA LYS A 135 -13.66 -12.46 -5.82
C LYS A 135 -12.95 -12.07 -4.52
N ASP A 136 -12.38 -13.04 -3.81
CA ASP A 136 -11.79 -12.84 -2.49
C ASP A 136 -10.27 -12.69 -2.53
N LEU A 137 -9.61 -13.04 -3.65
CA LEU A 137 -8.15 -13.02 -3.80
C LEU A 137 -7.52 -11.65 -3.48
N GLU A 138 -8.22 -10.56 -3.80
CA GLU A 138 -7.72 -9.21 -3.52
C GLU A 138 -7.72 -8.88 -2.02
N SER A 139 -8.67 -9.44 -1.26
CA SER A 139 -8.72 -9.27 0.20
C SER A 139 -7.47 -9.87 0.86
N TYR A 140 -6.93 -10.97 0.32
CA TYR A 140 -5.67 -11.57 0.80
C TYR A 140 -4.44 -10.71 0.46
N PHE A 141 -4.43 -10.06 -0.72
CA PHE A 141 -3.39 -9.08 -1.03
C PHE A 141 -3.40 -7.92 -0.04
N ILE A 142 -4.58 -7.35 0.21
CA ILE A 142 -4.75 -6.23 1.13
C ILE A 142 -4.37 -6.65 2.56
N ALA A 143 -4.78 -7.84 3.02
CA ALA A 143 -4.42 -8.35 4.32
C ALA A 143 -2.89 -8.49 4.47
N GLY A 144 -2.21 -9.07 3.47
CA GLY A 144 -0.75 -9.19 3.48
C GLY A 144 -0.03 -7.84 3.35
N LEU A 145 -0.58 -6.89 2.60
CA LEU A 145 -0.02 -5.55 2.49
C LEU A 145 -0.12 -4.76 3.80
N LEU A 146 -1.25 -4.89 4.50
CA LEU A 146 -1.55 -4.09 5.70
C LEU A 146 -1.14 -4.78 7.01
N HIS A 147 -0.69 -6.04 6.97
CA HIS A 147 -0.41 -6.83 8.18
C HIS A 147 0.50 -6.13 9.20
N ASP A 148 1.44 -5.34 8.70
CA ASP A 148 2.48 -4.67 9.48
C ASP A 148 2.27 -3.15 9.61
N ILE A 149 1.11 -2.61 9.19
CA ILE A 149 0.84 -1.16 9.21
C ILE A 149 0.98 -0.52 10.61
N GLY A 150 0.77 -1.32 11.66
CA GLY A 150 0.97 -0.90 13.05
C GLY A 150 2.41 -0.50 13.41
N LYS A 151 3.41 -0.89 12.62
CA LYS A 151 4.80 -0.46 12.82
C LYS A 151 4.99 1.04 12.61
N ILE A 152 4.15 1.66 11.77
CA ILE A 152 4.20 3.09 11.46
C ILE A 152 3.89 3.97 12.69
N PRO A 153 2.73 3.83 13.36
CA PRO A 153 2.42 4.61 14.57
C PRO A 153 3.36 4.26 15.74
N LEU A 154 3.83 3.01 15.84
CA LEU A 154 4.80 2.59 16.86
C LEU A 154 6.14 3.29 16.68
N ASN A 155 6.69 3.28 15.47
CA ASN A 155 7.94 3.98 15.16
C ASN A 155 7.82 5.49 15.40
N ASN A 156 6.66 6.10 15.08
CA ASN A 156 6.49 7.54 15.22
C ASN A 156 6.34 7.99 16.68
N LYS A 157 5.59 7.25 17.51
CA LYS A 157 5.27 7.66 18.89
C LYS A 157 6.10 6.99 19.97
N LEU A 158 6.72 5.86 19.68
CA LEU A 158 7.56 5.10 20.60
C LEU A 158 8.88 4.68 19.91
N PRO A 159 9.67 5.63 19.34
CA PRO A 159 10.84 5.28 18.54
C PRO A 159 11.92 4.52 19.33
N ALA A 160 12.14 4.87 20.61
CA ALA A 160 13.17 4.24 21.45
C ALA A 160 12.78 2.79 21.81
N GLU A 161 11.53 2.57 22.21
CA GLU A 161 11.01 1.24 22.52
C GLU A 161 10.90 0.37 21.26
N TYR A 162 10.56 0.98 20.12
CA TYR A 162 10.53 0.29 18.83
C TYR A 162 11.93 -0.17 18.43
N LEU A 163 12.95 0.68 18.57
CA LEU A 163 14.35 0.30 18.35
C LEU A 163 14.81 -0.84 19.26
N GLN A 164 14.45 -0.79 20.54
CA GLN A 164 14.78 -1.84 21.49
C GLN A 164 14.09 -3.17 21.13
N ALA A 165 12.83 -3.13 20.70
CA ALA A 165 12.13 -4.33 20.25
C ALA A 165 12.77 -4.93 18.99
N MET A 166 13.15 -4.08 18.03
CA MET A 166 13.84 -4.49 16.81
C MET A 166 15.22 -5.11 17.11
N SER A 167 15.99 -4.53 18.05
CA SER A 167 17.31 -5.08 18.38
C SER A 167 17.24 -6.48 18.99
N ILE A 168 16.17 -6.78 19.73
CA ILE A 168 15.94 -8.12 20.32
C ILE A 168 15.49 -9.12 19.23
N SER A 169 14.68 -8.69 18.27
CA SER A 169 14.23 -9.57 17.18
C SER A 169 15.33 -9.93 16.19
N ASP A 170 16.32 -9.05 15.97
CA ASP A 170 17.44 -9.32 15.05
C ASP A 170 18.51 -10.25 15.64
N THR A 171 18.45 -10.55 16.95
CA THR A 171 19.40 -11.45 17.63
C THR A 171 18.92 -12.90 17.77
N THR A 172 17.71 -13.23 17.29
CA THR A 172 17.10 -14.57 17.37
C THR A 172 16.92 -15.16 15.97
#